data_AF-A0A2M8AZF7-F1
#
_entry.id   AF-A0A2M8AZF7-F1
#
_cell.length_a   1.000
_cell.length_b   1.000
_cell.length_c   1.000
_cell.angle_alpha   90.00
_cell.angle_beta   90.00
_cell.angle_gamma   90.00
#
_symmetry.space_group_name_H-M   'P 1'
#
loop_
_entity.id
_entity.type
_entity.pdbx_description
1 polymer ?
#
loop_
_entity_poly.entity_id
_entity_poly.type
_entity_poly.pdbx_seq_one_letter_code
_entity_poly.pdbx_strand_id
1 'polypeptide(L)' 'MFISISCKELGMVCNFVTEGETGEMVVGSFMRHLQAKHTEDWFEIEETYQAACSVVRAKSA' A
#
# COMPACT_ATOMS: atom_id res chain seq x y z
N MET A 1 2.72 17.20 5.51
CA MET A 1 3.09 15.94 6.20
C MET A 1 3.07 14.85 5.14
N PHE A 2 4.16 14.13 4.96
CA PHE A 2 4.21 13.03 3.99
C PHE A 2 3.80 11.74 4.68
N ILE A 3 2.96 10.95 4.00
CA ILE A 3 2.58 9.60 4.42
C ILE A 3 3.36 8.63 3.55
N SER A 4 3.83 7.55 4.15
CA SER A 4 4.50 6.47 3.43
C SER A 4 3.86 5.12 3.75
N ILE A 5 3.98 4.18 2.83
CA ILE A 5 3.68 2.77 3.04
C ILE A 5 4.75 1.93 2.35
N SER A 6 5.10 0.81 2.97
CA SER A 6 6.02 -0.17 2.43
C SER A 6 5.38 -1.55 2.34
N CYS A 7 5.86 -2.36 1.39
CA CYS A 7 5.49 -3.77 1.28
C CYS A 7 5.74 -4.55 2.58
N LYS A 8 6.81 -4.20 3.32
CA LYS A 8 7.14 -4.86 4.60
C LYS A 8 6.10 -4.61 5.69
N GLU A 9 5.51 -3.42 5.73
CA GLU A 9 4.43 -3.10 6.68
C GLU A 9 3.17 -3.93 6.43
N LEU A 10 3.03 -4.47 5.20
CA LEU A 10 1.96 -5.37 4.80
C LEU A 10 2.41 -6.84 4.75
N GLY A 11 3.52 -7.18 5.39
CA GLY A 11 3.98 -8.56 5.55
C GLY A 11 4.67 -9.17 4.33
N MET A 12 4.98 -8.38 3.30
CA MET A 12 5.60 -8.87 2.08
C MET A 12 7.13 -8.84 2.14
N VAL A 13 7.78 -9.80 1.48
CA VAL A 13 9.24 -9.87 1.32
C VAL A 13 9.70 -8.97 0.15
N CYS A 14 9.22 -7.73 0.11
CA CYS A 14 9.59 -6.74 -0.90
C CYS A 14 10.04 -5.44 -0.22
N ASN A 15 11.11 -4.82 -0.75
CA ASN A 15 11.68 -3.58 -0.22
C ASN A 15 11.02 -2.32 -0.80
N PHE A 16 9.93 -2.44 -1.56
CA PHE A 16 9.25 -1.30 -2.14
C PHE A 16 8.63 -0.41 -1.05
N VAL A 17 8.80 0.89 -1.24
CA VAL A 17 8.25 1.97 -0.41
C VAL A 17 7.70 3.03 -1.36
N THR A 18 6.54 3.58 -1.03
CA THR A 18 5.99 4.76 -1.72
C THR A 18 5.56 5.80 -0.70
N GLU A 19 5.75 7.06 -1.03
CA GLU A 19 5.37 8.21 -0.21
C GLU A 19 4.58 9.23 -1.02
N GLY A 20 3.81 10.07 -0.32
CA GLY A 20 2.96 11.07 -0.96
C GLY A 20 2.30 12.01 0.03
N GLU A 21 1.69 13.07 -0.50
CA GLU A 21 1.04 14.11 0.30
C GLU A 21 -0.32 13.67 0.83
N THR A 22 -0.99 12.74 0.14
CA THR A 22 -2.31 12.23 0.54
C THR A 22 -2.31 10.71 0.62
N GLY A 23 -3.20 10.17 1.46
CA GLY A 23 -3.38 8.75 1.59
C GLY A 23 -3.82 8.07 0.28
N GLU A 24 -4.66 8.72 -0.51
CA GLU A 24 -5.11 8.21 -1.81
C GLU A 24 -3.95 8.05 -2.80
N MET A 25 -3.05 9.04 -2.87
CA MET A 25 -1.86 8.94 -3.73
C MET A 25 -0.96 7.77 -3.33
N VAL A 26 -0.73 7.62 -2.02
CA VAL A 26 0.12 6.57 -1.46
C VAL A 26 -0.48 5.18 -1.73
N VAL A 27 -1.76 4.99 -1.43
CA VAL A 27 -2.45 3.71 -1.69
C VAL A 27 -2.50 3.42 -3.19
N GLY A 28 -2.85 4.40 -4.03
CA GLY A 28 -2.94 4.20 -5.48
C GLY A 28 -1.58 3.87 -6.14
N SER A 29 -0.48 4.42 -5.62
CA SER A 29 0.88 4.04 -6.04
C SER A 29 1.23 2.61 -5.59
N PHE A 30 0.92 2.30 -4.33
CA PHE A 30 1.16 0.97 -3.76
C PHE A 30 0.39 -0.14 -4.50
N MET A 31 -0.90 0.06 -4.80
CA MET A 31 -1.71 -0.93 -5.51
C MET A 31 -1.22 -1.20 -6.93
N ARG A 32 -0.71 -0.17 -7.62
CA ARG A 32 -0.07 -0.35 -8.94
C ARG A 32 1.19 -1.21 -8.85
N HIS A 33 1.99 -1.05 -7.79
CA HIS A 33 3.14 -1.91 -7.55
C HIS A 33 2.72 -3.35 -7.24
N LEU A 34 1.72 -3.53 -6.38
CA LEU A 34 1.17 -4.83 -5.99
C LEU A 34 0.76 -5.64 -7.22
N GLN A 35 -0.08 -5.06 -8.08
CA GLN A 35 -0.57 -5.71 -9.29
C GLN A 35 0.55 -6.05 -10.27
N ALA A 36 1.59 -5.21 -10.36
CA ALA A 36 2.69 -5.42 -11.30
C ALA A 36 3.76 -6.43 -10.82
N LYS A 37 3.83 -6.72 -9.51
CA LYS A 37 4.98 -7.44 -8.92
C LYS A 37 4.64 -8.59 -7.99
N HIS A 38 3.44 -8.62 -7.44
CA HIS A 38 3.09 -9.58 -6.39
C HIS A 38 1.98 -10.51 -6.82
N THR A 39 0.88 -9.97 -7.34
CA THR A 39 -0.30 -10.79 -7.60
C THR A 39 -1.26 -10.10 -8.56
N GLU A 40 -1.93 -10.91 -9.38
CA GLU A 40 -3.10 -10.51 -10.18
C GLU A 40 -4.40 -11.10 -9.59
N ASP A 41 -4.31 -11.83 -8.47
CA ASP A 41 -5.48 -12.41 -7.81
C ASP A 41 -6.31 -11.31 -7.15
N TRP A 42 -7.59 -11.28 -7.53
CA TRP A 42 -8.52 -10.25 -7.07
C TRP A 42 -8.72 -10.25 -5.55
N PHE A 43 -8.76 -11.42 -4.90
CA PHE A 43 -8.96 -11.52 -3.46
C PHE A 43 -7.74 -11.01 -2.70
N GLU A 44 -6.53 -11.39 -3.13
CA GLU A 44 -5.28 -10.88 -2.53
C GLU A 44 -5.12 -9.37 -2.73
N ILE A 45 -5.52 -8.85 -3.89
CA ILE A 45 -5.53 -7.41 -4.19
C ILE A 45 -6.46 -6.67 -3.23
N GLU A 46 -7.70 -7.13 -3.06
CA GLU A 46 -8.69 -6.46 -2.20
C GLU A 46 -8.28 -6.51 -0.72
N GLU A 47 -7.79 -7.66 -0.24
CA GLU A 47 -7.29 -7.79 1.14
C GLU A 47 -6.15 -6.80 1.41
N THR A 48 -5.20 -6.74 0.48
CA THR A 48 -4.06 -5.83 0.59
C THR A 48 -4.50 -4.36 0.51
N TYR A 49 -5.47 -4.01 -0.33
CA TYR A 49 -6.02 -2.66 -0.43
C TYR A 49 -6.59 -2.18 0.91
N GLN A 50 -7.38 -3.04 1.57
CA GLN A 50 -7.97 -2.72 2.87
C GLN A 50 -6.89 -2.54 3.94
N ALA A 51 -5.88 -3.41 3.95
CA ALA A 51 -4.73 -3.29 4.85
C ALA A 51 -3.95 -1.99 4.60
N ALA A 52 -3.68 -1.64 3.35
CA ALA A 52 -2.99 -0.40 2.97
C ALA A 52 -3.77 0.84 3.43
N CYS A 53 -5.08 0.86 3.23
CA CYS A 53 -5.95 1.94 3.70
C CYS A 53 -5.93 2.07 5.22
N SER A 54 -5.93 0.96 5.95
CA SER A 54 -5.84 0.95 7.42
C SER A 54 -4.54 1.59 7.92
N VAL A 55 -3.40 1.18 7.34
CA VAL A 55 -2.08 1.75 7.67
C VAL A 55 -2.04 3.26 7.40
N VAL A 56 -2.51 3.68 6.22
CA VAL A 56 -2.51 5.09 5.83
C VAL A 56 -3.42 5.94 6.72
N ARG A 57 -4.60 5.44 7.10
CA ARG A 57 -5.51 6.13 8.03
C ARG A 57 -4.89 6.29 9.41
N ALA A 58 -4.24 5.24 9.93
CA ALA A 58 -3.55 5.31 11.21
C ALA A 58 -2.40 6.33 11.22
N LYS A 59 -1.75 6.54 10.07
CA LYS A 59 -0.68 7.54 9.90
C LYS A 59 -1.18 8.96 9.63
N SER A 60 -2.48 9.12 9.33
CA SER A 60 -3.09 10.42 9.01
C SER A 60 -3.91 11.00 10.18
N ALA A 61 -4.07 10.23 11.26
CA ALA A 61 -4.74 10.62 12.50
C ALA A 61 -3.78 11.33 13.45
#